data_AF-A0A1V2PAS4-F1
#
_entry.id   AF-A0A1V2PAS4-F1
#
_cell.length_a   1.000
_cell.length_b   1.000
_cell.length_c   1.000
_cell.angle_alpha   90.00
_cell.angle_beta   90.00
_cell.angle_gamma   90.00
#
_symmetry.space_group_name_H-M   'P 1'
#
loop_
_entity.id
_entity.type
_entity.pdbx_description
1 polymer ?
#
loop_
_entity_poly.entity_id
_entity_poly.type
_entity_poly.pdbx_seq_one_letter_code
_entity_poly.pdbx_strand_id
1 'polypeptide(L)'
;MADWISVDTLFLADAFGNPRPTRVGVVRVNTRIVLGFQSGPKVLHTADLPDYTVDLSGLSDVITTLNEQRQVLIDASGGLS
;
A
#
# COMPACT_ATOMS: atom_id res chain seq x y z
N MET A 1 -9.75 -16.82 5.75
CA MET A 1 -8.55 -17.25 5.00
C MET A 1 -8.28 -16.17 3.96
N ALA A 2 -7.04 -15.69 3.83
CA ALA A 2 -6.66 -14.74 2.78
C ALA A 2 -5.99 -15.47 1.62
N ASP A 3 -6.31 -15.04 0.41
CA ASP A 3 -5.77 -15.59 -0.83
C ASP A 3 -5.25 -14.44 -1.69
N TRP A 4 -3.94 -14.43 -1.95
CA TRP A 4 -3.29 -13.37 -2.75
C TRP A 4 -3.46 -13.69 -4.24
N ILE A 5 -4.37 -12.97 -4.89
CA ILE A 5 -4.73 -13.17 -6.31
C ILE A 5 -3.61 -12.63 -7.22
N SER A 6 -3.04 -11.50 -6.84
CA SER A 6 -1.88 -10.88 -7.52
C SER A 6 -0.95 -10.33 -6.45
N VAL A 7 0.35 -10.45 -6.68
CA VAL A 7 1.40 -10.04 -5.75
C VAL A 7 2.51 -9.34 -6.51
N ASP A 8 2.84 -8.15 -6.04
CA ASP A 8 4.10 -7.48 -6.33
C ASP A 8 4.88 -7.25 -5.03
N THR A 9 6.19 -7.07 -5.14
CA THR A 9 7.07 -6.77 -4.03
C THR A 9 7.73 -5.42 -4.25
N LEU A 10 7.39 -4.46 -3.41
CA LEU A 10 7.97 -3.11 -3.41
C LEU A 10 8.90 -2.96 -2.22
N PHE A 11 9.86 -2.04 -2.30
CA PHE A 11 10.69 -1.66 -1.16
C PHE A 11 10.21 -0.31 -0.62
N LEU A 12 9.55 -0.33 0.54
CA LEU A 12 9.12 0.88 1.22
C LEU A 12 10.11 1.24 2.32
N ALA A 13 10.47 2.51 2.42
CA ALA A 13 11.32 2.99 3.51
C ALA A 13 10.56 2.92 4.84
N ASP A 14 11.19 2.39 5.88
CA ASP A 14 10.66 2.47 7.25
C ASP A 14 10.79 3.90 7.82
N ALA A 15 10.34 4.09 9.06
CA ALA A 15 10.42 5.39 9.74
C ALA A 15 11.85 5.94 9.92
N PHE A 16 12.88 5.10 9.72
CA PHE A 16 14.30 5.46 9.78
C PHE A 16 14.94 5.56 8.38
N GLY A 17 14.16 5.40 7.31
CA GLY A 17 14.65 5.48 5.93
C GLY A 17 15.21 4.17 5.38
N ASN A 18 15.18 3.05 6.11
CA ASN A 18 15.71 1.79 5.62
C ASN A 18 14.71 1.11 4.68
N PRO A 19 15.10 0.69 3.47
CA PRO A 19 14.19 0.00 2.57
C PRO A 19 13.80 -1.37 3.14
N ARG A 20 12.50 -1.65 3.20
CA ARG A 20 11.94 -2.94 3.63
C ARG A 20 11.07 -3.55 2.54
N PRO A 21 11.21 -4.86 2.28
CA PRO A 21 10.32 -5.53 1.35
C PRO A 21 8.88 -5.47 1.88
N THR A 22 7.98 -5.03 1.02
CA THR A 22 6.55 -4.90 1.26
C THR A 22 5.82 -5.59 0.14
N ARG A 23 5.00 -6.57 0.48
CA ARG A 23 4.10 -7.22 -0.47
C ARG A 23 2.90 -6.32 -0.70
N VAL A 24 2.60 -6.01 -1.95
CA VAL A 24 1.43 -5.24 -2.35
C VAL A 24 0.68 -6.03 -3.41
N GLY A 25 -0.63 -6.09 -3.33
CA GLY A 25 -1.36 -6.89 -4.30
C GLY A 25 -2.84 -7.00 -4.02
N VAL A 26 -3.54 -7.68 -4.91
CA VAL A 26 -4.97 -7.93 -4.77
C VAL A 26 -5.15 -9.17 -3.90
N VAL A 27 -5.87 -9.03 -2.81
CA VAL A 27 -6.13 -10.09 -1.84
C VAL A 27 -7.61 -10.35 -1.75
N ARG A 28 -8.00 -11.62 -1.80
CA ARG A 28 -9.33 -12.05 -1.38
C ARG A 28 -9.30 -12.32 0.12
N VAL A 29 -9.99 -11.51 0.89
CA VAL A 29 -10.20 -11.73 2.33
C VAL A 29 -11.65 -12.13 2.53
N ASN A 30 -11.88 -13.40 2.88
CA ASN A 30 -13.22 -14.01 2.90
C ASN A 30 -13.93 -13.88 1.53
N THR A 31 -14.97 -13.06 1.42
CA THR A 31 -15.72 -12.83 0.16
C THR A 31 -15.35 -11.52 -0.53
N ARG A 32 -14.46 -10.71 0.05
CA ARG A 32 -14.12 -9.37 -0.46
C ARG A 32 -12.80 -9.38 -1.21
N ILE A 33 -12.73 -8.60 -2.28
CA ILE A 33 -11.50 -8.36 -3.04
C ILE A 33 -11.00 -6.96 -2.67
N VAL A 34 -9.82 -6.90 -2.07
CA VAL A 34 -9.20 -5.69 -1.55
C VAL A 34 -7.78 -5.55 -2.08
N LEU A 35 -7.23 -4.34 -2.05
CA LEU A 35 -5.79 -4.16 -2.13
C LEU A 35 -5.18 -4.40 -0.75
N GLY A 36 -4.27 -5.35 -0.64
CA GLY A 36 -3.55 -5.68 0.57
C GLY A 36 -2.12 -5.18 0.53
N PHE A 37 -1.65 -4.67 1.67
CA PHE A 37 -0.25 -4.36 1.94
C PHE A 37 0.23 -5.22 3.10
N GLN A 38 1.40 -5.81 2.97
CA GLN A 38 2.05 -6.55 4.03
C GLN A 38 3.50 -6.07 4.15
N SER A 39 3.82 -5.43 5.27
CA SER A 39 5.14 -4.88 5.58
C SER A 39 5.75 -5.69 6.72
N GLY A 40 6.90 -6.33 6.52
CA GLY A 40 7.46 -7.13 7.60
C GLY A 40 8.93 -7.51 7.46
N PRO A 41 9.64 -7.69 8.58
CA PRO A 41 10.99 -8.25 8.63
C PRO A 41 11.00 -9.79 8.53
N LYS A 42 9.83 -10.43 8.31
CA LYS A 42 9.67 -11.88 8.32
C LYS A 42 9.49 -12.41 6.90
N VAL A 43 9.94 -13.64 6.69
CA VAL A 43 9.69 -14.42 5.48
C VAL A 43 8.20 -14.35 5.17
N LEU A 44 7.85 -13.72 4.06
CA LEU A 44 6.47 -13.46 3.66
C LEU A 44 5.85 -14.76 3.15
N HIS A 45 4.98 -15.39 3.93
CA HIS A 45 4.28 -16.60 3.49
C HIS A 45 3.04 -16.25 2.68
N THR A 46 2.65 -17.11 1.74
CA THR A 46 1.48 -16.88 0.88
C THR A 46 0.15 -16.94 1.63
N ALA A 47 0.10 -17.57 2.81
CA ALA A 47 -1.09 -17.65 3.64
C ALA A 47 -1.24 -16.47 4.61
N ASP A 48 -0.28 -15.55 4.63
CA ASP A 48 -0.29 -14.43 5.56
C ASP A 48 -1.41 -13.45 5.21
N LEU A 49 -2.08 -12.96 6.26
CA LEU A 49 -3.02 -11.86 6.15
C LEU A 49 -2.25 -10.57 5.83
N PRO A 50 -2.80 -9.68 4.99
CA PRO A 50 -2.26 -8.34 4.83
C PRO A 50 -2.35 -7.56 6.15
N ASP A 51 -1.33 -6.74 6.43
CA ASP A 51 -1.31 -5.84 7.59
C ASP A 51 -2.30 -4.67 7.40
N TYR A 52 -2.50 -4.26 6.15
CA TYR A 52 -3.44 -3.21 5.77
C TYR A 52 -4.24 -3.62 4.53
N THR A 53 -5.54 -3.37 4.55
CA THR A 53 -6.42 -3.61 3.41
C THR A 53 -7.18 -2.35 3.04
N VAL A 54 -7.28 -2.06 1.74
CA VAL A 54 -8.08 -0.98 1.19
C VAL A 54 -9.07 -1.57 0.19
N ASP A 55 -10.36 -1.28 0.34
CA ASP A 55 -11.36 -1.67 -0.65
C ASP A 55 -11.03 -0.99 -1.99
N LEU A 56 -11.14 -1.73 -3.11
CA LEU A 56 -10.81 -1.20 -4.44
C LEU A 56 -11.64 0.04 -4.81
N SER A 57 -12.86 0.16 -4.30
CA SER A 57 -13.68 1.37 -4.44
C SER A 57 -13.08 2.58 -3.70
N GLY A 58 -12.44 2.34 -2.55
CA GLY A 58 -11.72 3.36 -1.77
C GLY A 58 -10.33 3.70 -2.32
N LEU A 59 -9.76 2.93 -3.25
CA LEU A 59 -8.49 3.28 -3.88
C LEU A 59 -8.58 4.54 -4.73
N SER A 60 -9.72 4.78 -5.38
CA SER A 60 -9.96 6.04 -6.08
C SER A 60 -9.86 7.21 -5.10
N ASP A 61 -10.41 7.06 -3.91
CA ASP A 61 -10.41 8.09 -2.87
C ASP A 61 -9.01 8.25 -2.25
N VAL A 62 -8.25 7.17 -2.06
CA VAL A 62 -6.86 7.21 -1.57
C VAL A 62 -5.94 7.86 -2.59
N ILE A 63 -6.06 7.54 -3.89
CA ILE A 63 -5.28 8.18 -4.96
C ILE A 63 -5.63 9.66 -5.03
N THR A 64 -6.91 10.00 -4.93
CA THR A 64 -7.38 11.40 -4.90
C THR A 64 -6.77 12.13 -3.71
N THR A 65 -6.83 11.54 -2.52
CA THR A 65 -6.26 12.10 -1.29
C THR A 65 -4.74 12.29 -1.38
N LEU A 66 -4.01 11.30 -1.92
CA LEU A 66 -2.56 11.39 -2.11
C LEU A 66 -2.19 12.45 -3.16
N ASN A 67 -2.97 12.59 -4.23
CA ASN A 67 -2.77 13.64 -5.22
C ASN A 67 -3.05 15.02 -4.64
N GLU A 68 -4.09 15.19 -3.83
CA GLU A 68 -4.39 16.43 -3.12
C GLU A 68 -3.28 16.78 -2.12
N GLN A 69 -2.81 15.81 -1.32
CA GLN A 69 -1.68 16.01 -0.40
C GLN A 69 -0.39 16.36 -1.14
N ARG A 70 -0.10 15.70 -2.27
CA ARG A 70 1.05 16.03 -3.13
C ARG A 70 0.92 17.45 -3.67
N GLN A 71 -0.26 17.86 -4.12
CA GLN A 71 -0.49 19.21 -4.63
C GLN A 71 -0.29 20.25 -3.52
N VAL A 72 -0.86 20.03 -2.34
CA VAL A 72 -0.66 20.88 -1.17
C VAL A 72 0.82 20.98 -0.79
N LEU A 73 1.57 19.87 -0.87
CA LEU A 73 3.02 19.87 -0.61
C LEU A 73 3.79 20.67 -1.67
N ILE A 74 3.44 20.54 -2.96
CA ILE A 74 4.04 21.33 -4.05
C ILE A 74 3.78 22.82 -3.82
N ASP A 75 2.53 23.18 -3.52
CA ASP A 75 2.12 24.57 -3.29
C ASP A 75 2.81 25.14 -2.04
N ALA A 76 2.87 24.38 -0.95
CA ALA A 76 3.52 24.78 0.31
C ALA A 76 5.05 24.84 0.21
N SER A 77 5.66 24.01 -0.63
CA SER A 77 7.10 24.05 -0.91
C SER A 77 7.53 25.24 -1.78
N GLY A 78 6.55 26.03 -2.26
CA GLY A 78 6.77 27.09 -3.23
C GLY A 78 7.15 26.45 -4.56
N GLY A 79 6.14 26.10 -5.37
CA GLY A 79 6.35 25.55 -6.71
C GLY A 79 7.51 26.28 -7.38
N LEU A 80 8.61 25.54 -7.62
CA LEU A 80 9.89 26.06 -8.07
C LEU A 80 9.69 27.06 -9.22
N SER A 81 9.71 28.34 -8.87
CA SER A 81 9.86 29.47 -9.77
C SER A 81 11.32 29.82 -9.91
#